data_AF-A0A7Z9KFL0-F1
#
_entry.id   AF-A0A7Z9KFL0-F1
#
_cell.length_a   1.000
_cell.length_b   1.000
_cell.length_c   1.000
_cell.angle_alpha   90.00
_cell.angle_beta   90.00
_cell.angle_gamma   90.00
#
_symmetry.space_group_name_H-M   'P 1'
#
loop_
_entity.id
_entity.type
_entity.pdbx_description
1 polymer ?
#
loop_
_entity_poly.entity_id
_entity_poly.type
_entity_poly.pdbx_seq_one_letter_code
_entity_poly.pdbx_strand_id
1 'polypeptide(L)'
;LLDARKGLAMFQRVDVPVLGFIENMSYFVCPHCEERSEIFSHGGARKWAAKLNVEFLGEVPLDIEIRETSDQGKPIVMSNPDSAHAKTFSDIAARLADKVLKENKTRLPPKIVTL
;
A
#
# COMPACT_ATOMS: atom_id res chain seq x y z
N LEU A 1 3.81 5.48 12.12
CA LEU A 1 2.71 6.38 11.69
C LEU A 1 3.10 7.85 11.54
N LEU A 2 4.02 8.40 12.35
CA LEU A 2 4.34 9.83 12.28
C LEU A 2 4.87 10.25 10.90
N ASP A 3 5.70 9.44 10.27
CA ASP A 3 6.26 9.75 8.94
C ASP A 3 5.21 9.69 7.85
N ALA A 4 4.27 8.75 7.91
CA ALA A 4 3.12 8.70 7.00
C ALA A 4 2.26 9.99 7.10
N ARG A 5 2.10 10.54 8.32
CA ARG A 5 1.42 11.83 8.55
C ARG A 5 2.16 13.00 7.92
N LYS A 6 3.48 13.05 8.09
CA LYS A 6 4.33 14.07 7.46
C LYS A 6 4.29 13.96 5.93
N GLY A 7 4.34 12.74 5.39
CA GLY A 7 4.24 12.48 3.96
C GLY A 7 2.93 12.96 3.35
N LEU A 8 1.79 12.68 3.99
CA LEU A 8 0.50 13.23 3.55
C LEU A 8 0.50 14.77 3.54
N ALA A 9 0.96 15.39 4.63
CA ALA A 9 1.01 16.85 4.71
C ALA A 9 1.91 17.45 3.63
N MET A 10 3.00 16.76 3.27
CA MET A 10 3.84 17.14 2.15
C MET A 10 3.09 17.05 0.82
N PHE A 11 2.44 15.92 0.52
CA PHE A 11 1.70 15.74 -0.74
C PHE A 11 0.56 16.75 -0.90
N GLN A 12 -0.15 17.07 0.18
CA GLN A 12 -1.18 18.11 0.18
C GLN A 12 -0.62 19.51 -0.14
N ARG A 13 0.61 19.83 0.30
CA ARG A 13 1.24 21.13 0.01
C ARG A 13 1.65 21.30 -1.45
N VAL A 14 1.89 20.20 -2.17
CA VAL A 14 2.32 20.21 -3.57
C VAL A 14 1.23 19.73 -4.53
N ASP A 15 -0.03 19.70 -4.08
CA ASP A 15 -1.20 19.29 -4.87
C ASP A 15 -1.06 17.90 -5.54
N VAL A 16 -0.41 16.98 -4.82
CA VAL A 16 -0.30 15.57 -5.23
C VAL A 16 -1.41 14.77 -4.54
N PRO A 17 -2.31 14.13 -5.32
CA PRO A 17 -3.40 13.35 -4.75
C PRO A 17 -2.88 12.09 -4.05
N VAL A 18 -3.34 11.86 -2.82
CA VAL A 18 -3.07 10.61 -2.10
C VAL A 18 -4.16 9.61 -2.41
N LEU A 19 -3.79 8.55 -3.13
CA LEU A 19 -4.74 7.55 -3.62
C LEU A 19 -5.21 6.57 -2.55
N GLY A 20 -4.37 6.31 -1.55
CA GLY A 20 -4.71 5.43 -0.45
C GLY A 20 -3.53 5.14 0.49
N PHE A 21 -3.80 4.35 1.52
CA PHE A 21 -2.82 3.86 2.48
C PHE A 21 -2.64 2.35 2.38
N ILE A 22 -1.39 1.89 2.52
CA ILE A 22 -1.03 0.49 2.67
C ILE A 22 -0.31 0.33 4.01
N GLU A 23 -0.68 -0.68 4.80
CA GLU A 23 0.01 -1.01 6.05
C GLU A 23 1.03 -2.13 5.81
N ASN A 24 2.31 -1.77 5.73
CA ASN A 24 3.39 -2.75 5.58
C ASN A 24 3.79 -3.37 6.92
N MET A 25 4.27 -4.62 6.91
CA MET A 25 4.65 -5.38 8.10
C MET A 25 3.53 -5.40 9.15
N SER A 26 2.29 -5.58 8.67
CA SER A 26 1.08 -5.37 9.44
C SER A 26 0.86 -6.41 10.53
N TYR A 27 1.25 -7.66 10.28
CA TYR A 27 1.11 -8.81 11.16
C TYR A 27 2.14 -9.86 10.72
N PHE A 28 2.39 -10.85 11.57
CA PHE A 28 3.23 -12.01 11.28
C PHE A 28 2.44 -13.29 11.53
N VAL A 29 2.58 -14.30 10.67
CA VAL A 29 1.98 -15.62 10.88
C VAL A 29 3.10 -16.59 11.23
N CYS A 30 3.00 -17.22 12.40
CA CYS A 30 4.01 -18.18 12.83
C CYS A 30 4.01 -19.40 11.90
N PRO A 31 5.14 -19.78 11.28
CA PRO A 31 5.20 -20.93 10.39
C PRO A 31 5.07 -22.28 11.12
N HIS A 32 5.14 -22.29 12.45
CA HIS A 32 5.07 -23.51 13.27
C HIS A 32 3.68 -23.80 13.84
N CYS A 33 2.92 -22.75 14.19
CA CYS A 33 1.60 -22.89 14.82
C CYS A 33 0.48 -22.11 14.11
N GLU A 34 0.78 -21.42 13.01
CA GLU A 34 -0.15 -20.61 12.20
C GLU A 34 -0.80 -19.44 12.96
N GLU A 35 -0.37 -19.17 14.20
CA GLU A 35 -0.89 -18.07 14.99
C GLU A 35 -0.45 -16.73 14.40
N ARG A 36 -1.42 -15.82 14.25
CA ARG A 36 -1.20 -14.45 13.85
C ARG A 36 -0.76 -13.62 15.06
N SER A 37 0.40 -12.99 14.94
CA SER A 37 0.97 -12.09 15.94
C SER A 37 1.13 -10.68 15.38
N GLU A 38 0.73 -9.68 16.16
CA GLU A 38 0.94 -8.27 15.86
C GLU A 38 2.29 -7.83 16.46
N ILE A 39 3.41 -8.21 15.79
CA ILE A 39 4.77 -7.91 16.27
C ILE A 39 4.99 -6.39 16.43
N PHE A 40 4.39 -5.61 15.54
CA PHE A 40 4.36 -4.16 15.59
C PHE A 40 2.93 -3.65 15.85
N SER A 41 2.79 -2.34 16.03
CA SER A 41 1.48 -1.71 16.14
C SER A 41 0.63 -1.95 14.87
N HIS A 42 -0.55 -2.52 15.03
CA HIS A 42 -1.46 -2.88 13.93
C HIS A 42 -2.67 -1.93 13.78
N GLY A 43 -3.17 -1.81 12.54
CA GLY A 43 -4.41 -1.12 12.19
C GLY A 43 -4.30 0.41 12.25
N GLY A 44 -3.09 0.92 12.37
CA GLY A 44 -2.81 2.34 12.49
C GLY A 44 -3.14 3.09 11.19
N ALA A 45 -2.75 2.50 10.07
CA ALA A 45 -3.00 3.08 8.75
C ALA A 45 -4.50 3.05 8.42
N ARG A 46 -5.20 1.92 8.68
CA ARG A 46 -6.65 1.79 8.45
C ARG A 46 -7.46 2.83 9.23
N LYS A 47 -7.18 2.99 10.54
CA LYS A 47 -7.86 3.99 11.38
C LYS A 47 -7.62 5.42 10.87
N TRP A 48 -6.43 5.68 10.36
CA TRP A 48 -6.07 7.01 9.91
C TRP A 48 -6.63 7.33 8.51
N ALA A 49 -6.63 6.36 7.60
CA ALA A 49 -7.31 6.41 6.32
C ALA A 49 -8.78 6.83 6.50
N ALA A 50 -9.49 6.17 7.42
CA ALA A 50 -10.88 6.50 7.75
C ALA A 50 -11.05 7.95 8.27
N LYS A 51 -10.14 8.41 9.16
CA LYS A 51 -10.19 9.80 9.69
C LYS A 51 -10.01 10.87 8.63
N LEU A 52 -9.30 10.56 7.55
CA LEU A 52 -8.99 11.49 6.48
C LEU A 52 -9.88 11.32 5.25
N ASN A 53 -10.84 10.39 5.29
CA ASN A 53 -11.64 10.00 4.14
C ASN A 53 -10.78 9.60 2.93
N VAL A 54 -9.66 8.93 3.21
CA VAL A 54 -8.75 8.35 2.20
C VAL A 54 -8.91 6.84 2.26
N GLU A 55 -8.76 6.17 1.12
CA GLU A 55 -8.97 4.73 1.03
C GLU A 55 -7.85 3.93 1.71
N PHE A 56 -8.22 2.83 2.36
CA PHE A 56 -7.26 1.82 2.82
C PHE A 56 -7.17 0.72 1.77
N LEU A 57 -6.02 0.63 1.10
CA LEU A 57 -5.81 -0.26 -0.04
C LEU A 57 -5.52 -1.69 0.41
N GLY A 58 -4.88 -1.87 1.56
CA GLY A 58 -4.60 -3.19 2.13
C GLY A 58 -3.48 -3.18 3.15
N GLU A 59 -3.19 -4.38 3.64
CA GLU A 59 -2.11 -4.66 4.58
C GLU A 59 -1.25 -5.80 4.05
N VAL A 60 0.07 -5.71 4.26
CA VAL A 60 1.05 -6.71 3.83
C VAL A 60 1.68 -7.33 5.09
N PRO A 61 1.72 -8.66 5.21
CA PRO A 61 2.35 -9.32 6.36
C PRO A 61 3.86 -9.10 6.37
N LEU A 62 4.45 -9.21 7.56
CA LEU A 62 5.88 -9.45 7.70
C LEU A 62 6.12 -10.93 7.39
N ASP A 63 6.77 -11.21 6.27
CA ASP A 63 7.09 -12.58 5.86
C ASP A 63 8.52 -12.68 5.31
N ILE A 64 9.19 -13.77 5.62
CA ILE A 64 10.58 -14.01 5.21
C ILE A 64 10.69 -14.21 3.70
N GLU A 65 9.73 -14.88 3.07
CA GLU A 65 9.72 -15.15 1.64
C GLU A 65 9.58 -13.83 0.86
N ILE A 66 8.71 -12.92 1.33
CA ILE A 66 8.58 -11.57 0.74
C ILE A 66 9.92 -10.83 0.77
N ARG A 67 10.62 -10.84 1.92
CA ARG A 67 11.91 -10.15 2.07
C ARG A 67 12.97 -10.77 1.17
N GLU A 68 13.17 -12.08 1.25
CA GLU A 68 14.26 -12.78 0.55
C GLU A 68 14.11 -12.70 -0.96
N THR A 69 12.90 -12.92 -1.47
CA THR A 69 12.63 -12.82 -2.91
C THR A 69 12.82 -11.39 -3.42
N SER A 70 12.44 -10.37 -2.63
CA SER A 70 12.70 -8.96 -2.95
C SER A 70 14.18 -8.59 -2.92
N ASP A 71 14.94 -9.04 -1.91
CA ASP A 71 16.38 -8.80 -1.77
C ASP A 71 17.17 -9.45 -2.94
N GLN A 72 16.66 -10.55 -3.49
CA GLN A 72 17.22 -11.23 -4.66
C GLN A 72 16.81 -10.60 -6.00
N GLY A 73 16.00 -9.53 -5.99
CA GLY A 73 15.51 -8.87 -7.19
C GLY A 73 14.44 -9.67 -7.95
N LYS A 74 13.81 -10.66 -7.30
CA LYS A 74 12.71 -11.47 -7.86
C LYS A 74 11.50 -11.39 -6.95
N PRO A 75 10.72 -10.30 -6.95
CA PRO A 75 9.63 -10.09 -5.98
C PRO A 75 8.66 -11.27 -5.88
N ILE A 76 7.97 -11.41 -4.73
CA ILE A 76 7.08 -12.54 -4.44
C ILE A 76 6.03 -12.80 -5.52
N VAL A 77 5.50 -11.74 -6.16
CA VAL A 77 4.53 -11.84 -7.27
C VAL A 77 5.09 -12.53 -8.53
N MET A 78 6.41 -12.59 -8.67
CA MET A 78 7.12 -13.29 -9.75
C MET A 78 7.62 -14.66 -9.27
N SER A 79 8.21 -14.72 -8.08
CA SER A 79 8.82 -15.94 -7.54
C SER A 79 7.78 -16.99 -7.14
N ASN A 80 6.63 -16.56 -6.63
CA ASN A 80 5.56 -17.43 -6.16
C ASN A 80 4.17 -16.79 -6.44
N PRO A 81 3.75 -16.74 -7.72
CA PRO A 81 2.57 -15.97 -8.16
C PRO A 81 1.24 -16.47 -7.56
N ASP A 82 1.17 -17.74 -7.17
CA ASP A 82 -0.04 -18.35 -6.61
C ASP A 82 -0.11 -18.25 -5.07
N SER A 83 0.93 -17.68 -4.43
CA SER A 83 0.97 -17.49 -2.98
C SER A 83 -0.08 -16.49 -2.48
N ALA A 84 -0.47 -16.65 -1.21
CA ALA A 84 -1.31 -15.67 -0.52
C ALA A 84 -0.66 -14.27 -0.49
N HIS A 85 0.68 -14.21 -0.42
CA HIS A 85 1.43 -12.97 -0.47
C HIS A 85 1.31 -12.29 -1.83
N ALA A 86 1.51 -13.03 -2.93
CA ALA A 86 1.36 -12.49 -4.29
C ALA A 86 -0.06 -11.96 -4.51
N LYS A 87 -1.07 -12.72 -4.09
CA LYS A 87 -2.48 -12.29 -4.14
C LYS A 87 -2.72 -10.99 -3.36
N THR A 88 -2.11 -10.82 -2.18
CA THR A 88 -2.22 -9.60 -1.39
C THR A 88 -1.73 -8.37 -2.17
N PHE A 89 -0.57 -8.49 -2.83
CA PHE A 89 -0.06 -7.41 -3.69
C PHE A 89 -0.93 -7.17 -4.92
N SER A 90 -1.43 -8.22 -5.57
CA SER A 90 -2.34 -8.12 -6.72
C SER A 90 -3.65 -7.43 -6.36
N ASP A 91 -4.26 -7.75 -5.21
CA ASP A 91 -5.49 -7.13 -4.74
C ASP A 91 -5.30 -5.63 -4.45
N ILE A 92 -4.17 -5.27 -3.80
CA ILE A 92 -3.79 -3.87 -3.57
C ILE A 92 -3.59 -3.15 -4.92
N ALA A 93 -2.89 -3.76 -5.86
CA ALA A 93 -2.61 -3.18 -7.17
C ALA A 93 -3.90 -2.97 -7.98
N ALA A 94 -4.86 -3.90 -7.93
CA ALA A 94 -6.15 -3.78 -8.59
C ALA A 94 -6.95 -2.58 -8.04
N ARG A 95 -7.03 -2.43 -6.71
CA ARG A 95 -7.70 -1.27 -6.07
C ARG A 95 -7.02 0.05 -6.43
N LEU A 96 -5.69 0.06 -6.46
CA LEU A 96 -4.90 1.23 -6.86
C LEU A 96 -5.16 1.58 -8.34
N ALA A 97 -5.18 0.59 -9.23
CA ALA A 97 -5.46 0.80 -10.65
C ALA A 97 -6.85 1.41 -10.86
N ASP A 98 -7.87 0.89 -10.18
CA ASP A 98 -9.23 1.46 -10.21
C ASP A 98 -9.27 2.92 -9.78
N LYS A 99 -8.52 3.27 -8.73
CA LYS A 99 -8.35 4.65 -8.25
C LYS A 99 -7.70 5.54 -9.30
N VAL A 100 -6.57 5.12 -9.86
CA VAL A 100 -5.86 5.87 -10.91
C VAL A 100 -6.75 6.10 -12.13
N LEU A 101 -7.47 5.07 -12.57
CA LEU A 101 -8.38 5.17 -13.71
C LEU A 101 -9.55 6.14 -13.46
N LYS A 102 -10.07 6.21 -12.22
CA LYS A 102 -11.09 7.18 -11.85
C LYS A 102 -10.55 8.61 -11.82
N GLU A 103 -9.39 8.83 -11.18
CA GLU A 103 -8.74 10.14 -11.08
C GLU A 103 -8.33 10.70 -12.45
N ASN A 104 -7.80 9.85 -13.35
CA ASN A 104 -7.40 10.27 -14.69
C ASN A 104 -8.58 10.67 -15.58
N LYS A 105 -9.78 10.11 -15.35
CA LYS A 105 -11.01 10.56 -16.04
C LYS A 105 -11.47 11.94 -15.58
N THR A 106 -11.16 12.31 -14.35
CA THR A 106 -11.59 13.58 -13.74
C THR A 106 -10.57 14.69 -13.86
N ARG A 107 -9.29 14.37 -14.09
CA ARG A 107 -8.22 15.37 -14.20
C ARG A 107 -8.13 15.92 -15.63
N LEU A 108 -8.45 17.20 -15.79
CA LEU A 108 -8.18 17.92 -17.05
C LEU A 108 -6.67 17.96 -17.30
N PRO A 109 -6.21 17.81 -18.56
CA PRO A 109 -4.80 17.98 -18.87
C PRO A 109 -4.33 19.38 -18.44
N PRO A 110 -3.09 19.52 -17.96
CA PRO A 110 -2.56 20.83 -17.57
C PRO A 110 -2.63 21.78 -18.77
N LYS A 111 -3.13 23.00 -18.54
CA LYS A 111 -3.13 24.04 -19.58
C LYS A 111 -1.69 24.34 -19.96
N ILE A 112 -1.33 24.08 -21.21
CA ILE A 112 -0.06 24.54 -21.77
C ILE A 112 -0.13 26.06 -21.79
N VAL A 113 0.67 26.70 -20.94
CA VAL A 113 0.85 28.16 -20.99
C VAL A 113 1.97 28.42 -21.98
N THR A 114 1.62 28.76 -23.21
CA THR A 114 2.58 29.34 -24.16
C THR A 114 2.88 30.78 -23.73
N LEU A 115 4.17 31.08 -23.60
CA LEU A 115 4.70 32.43 -23.37
C LEU A 115 4.38 33.37 -24.53
#